data_AF-A0A935NTS6-F1
#
_entry.id   AF-A0A935NTS6-F1
#
_cell.length_a   1.000
_cell.length_b   1.000
_cell.length_c   1.000
_cell.angle_alpha   90.00
_cell.angle_beta   90.00
_cell.angle_gamma   90.00
#
_symmetry.space_group_name_H-M   'P 1'
#
loop_
_entity.id
_entity.type
_entity.pdbx_description
1 polymer ?
#
loop_
_entity_poly.entity_id
_entity_poly.type
_entity_poly.pdbx_seq_one_letter_code
_entity_poly.pdbx_strand_id
1 'polypeptide(L)'
;MSSAPSVASTASSAAAPGEAVRRRIVAETASTPAAAPAAAPGALALTEHVEREVLVVVSKMKKYIRDRSGMNCSDAVADALSDHLRALCDDAIRVASADGRRTVLDRDVARPRG
;
A
#
# COMPACT_ATOMS: atom_id res chain seq x y z
N MET A 1 17.78 51.02 -50.88
CA MET A 1 17.05 50.91 -49.60
C MET A 1 17.18 49.45 -49.15
N SER A 2 18.36 49.05 -48.67
CA SER A 2 18.82 49.14 -47.28
C SER A 2 18.23 48.05 -46.38
N SER A 3 19.14 47.17 -45.96
CA SER A 3 19.19 46.49 -44.65
C SER A 3 18.35 45.21 -44.43
N ALA A 4 19.06 44.08 -44.38
CA ALA A 4 18.92 43.14 -43.24
C ALA A 4 19.92 43.60 -42.14
N PRO A 5 19.66 43.38 -40.83
CA PRO A 5 20.10 42.14 -40.15
C PRO A 5 19.13 41.69 -38.99
N SER A 6 18.98 40.41 -38.66
CA SER A 6 19.78 39.57 -37.73
C SER A 6 19.34 39.60 -36.25
N VAL A 7 19.11 38.38 -35.70
CA VAL A 7 19.34 37.83 -34.33
C VAL A 7 18.66 38.49 -33.12
N ALA A 8 18.31 37.85 -32.00
CA ALA A 8 18.37 36.49 -31.44
C ALA A 8 17.29 36.47 -30.31
N SER A 9 16.79 35.33 -29.84
CA SER A 9 17.24 34.65 -28.60
C SER A 9 15.96 34.05 -27.99
N THR A 10 15.87 32.84 -27.45
CA THR A 10 16.78 32.26 -26.45
C THR A 10 16.62 30.73 -26.40
N ALA A 11 17.76 30.05 -26.34
CA ALA A 11 18.10 28.73 -25.74
C ALA A 11 17.02 27.62 -25.65
N SER A 12 17.25 26.43 -26.22
CA SER A 12 18.28 25.42 -25.88
C SER A 12 18.07 24.77 -24.51
N SER A 13 17.65 23.50 -24.53
CA SER A 13 18.34 22.46 -23.76
C SER A 13 18.05 21.10 -24.35
N ALA A 14 19.07 20.55 -25.02
CA ALA A 14 19.20 19.15 -25.34
C ALA A 14 19.90 18.44 -24.17
N ALA A 15 19.47 17.23 -23.83
CA ALA A 15 20.34 16.22 -23.23
C ALA A 15 19.82 14.82 -23.60
N ALA A 16 20.60 14.16 -24.46
CA ALA A 16 20.44 12.79 -24.90
C ALA A 16 21.15 11.83 -23.89
N PRO A 17 21.56 10.61 -24.27
CA PRO A 17 20.88 9.37 -23.95
C PRO A 17 21.72 8.42 -23.07
N GLY A 18 21.15 7.24 -22.82
CA GLY A 18 21.64 6.22 -21.90
C GLY A 18 23.13 5.85 -21.99
N GLU A 19 23.71 5.73 -20.80
CA GLU A 19 25.08 5.28 -20.57
C GLU A 19 25.07 3.78 -20.26
N ALA A 20 25.45 3.00 -21.28
CA ALA A 20 25.79 1.59 -21.14
C ALA A 20 27.25 1.46 -20.71
N VAL A 21 27.50 1.10 -19.46
CA VAL A 21 28.84 0.67 -19.01
C VAL A 21 28.89 -0.85 -18.95
N ARG A 22 29.62 -1.42 -19.92
CA ARG A 22 30.06 -2.81 -19.93
C ARG A 22 31.35 -2.91 -19.14
N ARG A 23 31.43 -3.79 -18.15
CA ARG A 23 32.70 -4.32 -17.65
C ARG A 23 32.62 -5.84 -17.56
N ARG A 24 33.45 -6.47 -18.38
CA ARG A 24 33.73 -7.90 -18.47
C ARG A 24 34.94 -8.17 -17.61
N ILE A 25 34.84 -9.10 -16.65
CA ILE A 25 36.01 -9.73 -16.01
C ILE A 25 35.67 -11.21 -15.78
N VAL A 26 36.73 -12.01 -15.71
CA VAL A 26 36.91 -13.37 -16.22
C VAL A 26 36.49 -14.46 -15.22
N ALA A 27 36.30 -15.68 -15.75
CA ALA A 27 35.78 -16.90 -15.16
C ALA A 27 36.50 -17.48 -13.92
N GLU A 28 35.78 -18.43 -13.30
CA GLU A 28 36.24 -19.62 -12.53
C GLU A 28 36.80 -19.35 -11.10
N THR A 29 36.51 -20.09 -10.03
CA THR A 29 35.96 -21.45 -9.81
C THR A 29 35.48 -21.55 -8.34
N ALA A 30 34.69 -22.59 -8.06
CA ALA A 30 34.53 -23.28 -6.75
C ALA A 30 33.39 -22.83 -5.82
N SER A 31 32.29 -23.57 -5.83
CA SER A 31 32.01 -24.53 -4.74
C SER A 31 30.71 -25.30 -4.95
N THR A 32 30.86 -26.60 -5.08
CA THR A 32 29.88 -27.65 -4.75
C THR A 32 30.69 -28.69 -3.95
N PRO A 33 30.13 -29.56 -3.09
CA PRO A 33 28.72 -29.84 -2.85
C PRO A 33 28.35 -29.96 -1.35
N ALA A 34 27.07 -30.18 -1.02
CA ALA A 34 26.66 -31.19 -0.02
C ALA A 34 25.14 -31.21 0.16
N ALA A 35 24.64 -32.43 0.23
CA ALA A 35 23.25 -32.84 0.27
C ALA A 35 22.47 -32.46 1.55
N ALA A 36 21.18 -32.15 1.34
CA ALA A 36 19.95 -32.57 2.05
C ALA A 36 20.01 -32.96 3.55
N PRO A 37 18.93 -32.64 4.31
CA PRO A 37 17.78 -33.54 4.25
C PRO A 37 16.43 -32.84 4.08
N ALA A 38 15.54 -33.61 3.48
CA ALA A 38 14.11 -33.40 3.38
C ALA A 38 13.41 -33.64 4.73
N ALA A 39 12.17 -33.12 4.80
CA ALA A 39 11.14 -33.39 5.80
C ALA A 39 11.19 -32.59 7.11
N ALA A 40 10.59 -31.39 7.06
CA ALA A 40 9.62 -31.00 8.07
C ALA A 40 8.40 -30.45 7.33
N PRO A 41 7.16 -30.87 7.65
CA PRO A 41 5.98 -30.20 7.16
C PRO A 41 5.98 -28.82 7.82
N GLY A 42 6.48 -27.82 7.10
CA GLY A 42 6.16 -26.43 7.35
C GLY A 42 4.68 -26.29 7.07
N ALA A 43 3.85 -26.70 8.04
CA ALA A 43 2.53 -26.14 8.20
C ALA A 43 2.77 -24.64 8.17
N LEU A 44 2.44 -24.03 7.04
CA LEU A 44 2.20 -22.62 6.95
C LEU A 44 1.07 -22.39 7.95
N ALA A 45 1.46 -22.15 9.20
CA ALA A 45 0.65 -21.42 10.14
C ALA A 45 0.38 -20.10 9.42
N LEU A 46 -0.72 -20.10 8.67
CA LEU A 46 -1.44 -18.90 8.28
C LEU A 46 -1.36 -18.02 9.51
N THR A 47 -0.67 -16.91 9.37
CA THR A 47 -0.23 -16.05 10.45
C THR A 47 -1.43 -15.75 11.35
N GLU A 48 -1.63 -16.56 12.40
CA GLU A 48 -2.68 -16.44 13.45
C GLU A 48 -2.43 -15.21 14.34
N HIS A 49 -1.56 -14.31 13.87
CA HIS A 49 -1.39 -12.97 14.34
C HIS A 49 -1.72 -12.05 13.17
N VAL A 50 -3.00 -11.96 12.83
CA VAL A 50 -3.54 -10.65 12.48
C VAL A 50 -3.47 -9.85 13.77
N GLU A 51 -2.28 -9.32 14.08
CA GLU A 51 -2.15 -8.24 15.05
C GLU A 51 -3.28 -7.26 14.74
N ARG A 52 -3.99 -6.78 15.76
CA ARG A 52 -5.14 -5.89 15.57
C ARG A 52 -4.65 -4.54 15.03
N GLU A 53 -4.25 -4.52 13.76
CA GLU A 53 -3.90 -3.35 12.99
C GLU A 53 -5.05 -2.36 13.01
N VAL A 54 -4.66 -1.12 13.25
CA VAL A 54 -5.55 0.02 13.21
C VAL A 54 -5.89 0.29 11.75
N LEU A 55 -7.14 0.04 11.37
CA LEU A 55 -7.63 0.23 10.00
C LEU A 55 -7.92 1.70 9.68
N VAL A 56 -7.89 2.56 10.70
CA VAL A 56 -8.18 3.99 10.58
C VAL A 56 -6.91 4.83 10.59
N VAL A 57 -6.88 5.88 9.77
CA VAL A 57 -5.83 6.89 9.86
C VAL A 57 -6.07 7.77 11.09
N VAL A 58 -5.39 7.45 12.20
CA VAL A 58 -5.56 8.10 13.52
C VAL A 58 -5.49 9.62 13.43
N SER A 59 -4.55 10.17 12.64
CA SER A 59 -4.39 11.62 12.50
C SER A 59 -5.61 12.28 11.84
N LYS A 60 -6.22 11.66 10.83
CA LYS A 60 -7.44 12.15 10.19
C LYS A 60 -8.64 12.03 11.13
N MET A 61 -8.74 10.92 11.86
CA MET A 61 -9.80 10.69 12.86
C MET A 61 -9.75 11.73 13.99
N LYS A 62 -8.59 11.91 14.62
CA LYS A 62 -8.40 12.91 15.70
C LYS A 62 -8.63 14.33 15.20
N LYS A 63 -8.24 14.64 13.95
CA LYS A 63 -8.55 15.93 13.33
C LYS A 63 -10.05 16.12 13.15
N TYR A 64 -10.75 15.14 12.61
CA TYR A 64 -12.20 15.19 12.40
C TYR A 64 -12.98 15.45 13.71
N ILE A 65 -12.62 14.75 14.79
CA ILE A 65 -13.28 14.93 16.10
C ILE A 65 -13.04 16.35 16.64
N ARG A 66 -11.80 16.85 16.55
CA ARG A 66 -11.46 18.22 16.96
C ARG A 66 -12.19 19.26 16.13
N ASP A 67 -12.22 19.12 14.80
CA ASP A 67 -12.86 20.09 13.90
C ASP A 67 -14.39 20.11 14.10
N ARG A 68 -15.02 18.96 14.40
CA ARG A 68 -16.47 18.86 14.55
C ARG A 68 -16.99 19.21 15.95
N SER A 69 -16.22 18.93 17.00
CA SER A 69 -16.68 19.01 18.38
C SER A 69 -15.77 19.81 19.33
N GLY A 70 -14.58 20.19 18.89
CA GLY A 70 -13.55 20.81 19.74
C GLY A 70 -12.90 19.84 20.74
N MET A 71 -13.25 18.56 20.73
CA MET A 71 -12.78 17.57 21.70
C MET A 71 -11.48 16.88 21.27
N ASN A 72 -10.65 16.52 22.25
CA ASN A 72 -9.51 15.62 22.05
C ASN A 72 -9.94 14.16 22.19
N CYS A 73 -9.26 13.27 21.49
CA CYS A 73 -9.58 11.85 21.46
C CYS A 73 -8.35 11.03 21.88
N SER A 74 -8.54 10.06 22.77
CA SER A 74 -7.49 9.14 23.22
C SER A 74 -7.08 8.18 22.09
N ASP A 75 -5.85 7.68 22.14
CA ASP A 75 -5.33 6.70 21.17
C ASP A 75 -6.13 5.38 21.18
N ALA A 76 -6.63 4.96 22.35
CA ALA A 76 -7.45 3.74 22.51
C ALA A 76 -8.77 3.77 21.70
N VAL A 77 -9.25 4.95 21.30
CA VAL A 77 -10.47 5.07 20.48
C VAL A 77 -10.22 4.58 19.06
N ALA A 78 -8.96 4.69 18.57
CA ALA A 78 -8.61 4.17 17.25
C ALA A 78 -8.71 2.65 17.20
N ASP A 79 -8.31 1.97 18.26
CA ASP A 79 -8.41 0.51 18.39
C ASP A 79 -9.87 0.07 18.43
N ALA A 80 -10.68 0.70 19.29
CA ALA A 80 -12.10 0.38 19.41
C ALA A 80 -12.88 0.60 18.09
N LEU A 81 -12.61 1.70 17.38
CA LEU A 81 -13.21 1.94 16.06
C LEU A 81 -12.72 0.93 15.02
N SER A 82 -11.45 0.52 15.08
CA SER A 82 -10.91 -0.49 14.17
C SER A 82 -11.57 -1.85 14.39
N ASP A 83 -11.83 -2.24 15.64
CA ASP A 83 -12.57 -3.44 15.98
C ASP A 83 -14.00 -3.41 15.40
N HIS A 84 -14.69 -2.27 15.49
CA HIS A 84 -16.01 -2.10 14.88
C HIS A 84 -15.97 -2.17 13.35
N LEU A 85 -14.96 -1.57 12.71
CA LEU A 85 -14.79 -1.64 11.26
C LEU A 85 -14.51 -3.07 10.79
N ARG A 86 -13.74 -3.85 11.54
CA ARG A 86 -13.52 -5.28 11.24
C ARG A 86 -14.82 -6.05 11.24
N ALA A 87 -15.63 -5.91 12.30
CA ALA A 87 -16.93 -6.57 12.38
C ALA A 87 -17.86 -6.17 11.23
N LEU A 88 -17.90 -4.87 10.89
CA LEU A 88 -18.69 -4.37 9.76
C LEU A 88 -18.21 -4.95 8.42
N CYS A 89 -16.90 -5.04 8.21
CA CYS A 89 -16.32 -5.65 7.01
C CYS A 89 -16.64 -7.15 6.93
N ASP A 90 -16.53 -7.88 8.03
CA ASP A 90 -16.83 -9.31 8.08
C ASP A 90 -18.30 -9.58 7.73
N ASP A 91 -19.22 -8.77 8.26
CA ASP A 91 -20.64 -8.87 7.92
C ASP A 91 -20.90 -8.51 6.44
N ALA A 92 -20.25 -7.46 5.93
CA ALA A 92 -20.38 -7.09 4.51
C ALA A 92 -19.84 -8.19 3.59
N ILE A 93 -18.72 -8.85 3.96
CA ILE A 93 -18.17 -10.00 3.23
C ILE A 93 -19.17 -11.17 3.24
N ARG A 94 -19.80 -11.46 4.39
CA ARG A 94 -20.81 -12.53 4.48
C ARG A 94 -21.99 -12.27 3.56
N VAL A 95 -22.50 -11.03 3.53
CA VAL A 95 -23.62 -10.65 2.65
C VAL A 95 -23.23 -10.78 1.17
N ALA A 96 -22.07 -10.25 0.79
CA ALA A 96 -21.57 -10.36 -0.59
C ALA A 96 -21.36 -11.82 -1.01
N SER A 97 -20.80 -12.65 -0.11
CA SER A 97 -20.57 -14.07 -0.33
C SER A 97 -21.87 -14.87 -0.47
N ALA A 98 -22.88 -14.55 0.36
CA ALA A 98 -24.21 -15.15 0.26
C ALA A 98 -24.90 -14.84 -1.09
N ASP A 99 -24.59 -13.69 -1.68
CA ASP A 99 -25.05 -13.28 -3.02
C ASP A 99 -24.16 -13.84 -4.16
N GLY A 100 -23.16 -14.67 -3.83
CA GLY A 100 -22.24 -15.27 -4.80
C GLY A 100 -21.21 -14.30 -5.39
N ARG A 101 -21.06 -13.10 -4.82
CA ARG A 101 -20.14 -12.05 -5.29
C ARG A 101 -18.81 -12.11 -4.55
N ARG A 102 -17.72 -11.82 -5.27
CA ARG A 102 -16.37 -11.61 -4.68
C ARG A 102 -16.05 -10.14 -4.41
N THR A 103 -17.01 -9.26 -4.65
CA THR A 103 -16.86 -7.82 -4.48
C THR A 103 -17.90 -7.33 -3.49
N VAL A 104 -17.42 -6.80 -2.37
CA VAL A 104 -18.24 -6.08 -1.38
C VAL A 104 -18.64 -4.74 -2.00
N LEU A 105 -19.94 -4.48 -2.06
CA LEU A 105 -20.54 -3.24 -2.54
C LEU A 105 -21.02 -2.40 -1.36
N ASP A 106 -21.28 -1.11 -1.61
CA ASP A 106 -21.80 -0.17 -0.60
C ASP A 106 -23.07 -0.69 0.10
N ARG A 107 -23.94 -1.40 -0.65
CA ARG A 107 -25.17 -2.02 -0.13
C ARG A 107 -24.94 -3.15 0.88
N ASP A 108 -23.76 -3.76 0.86
CA ASP A 108 -23.42 -4.89 1.73
C ASP A 108 -22.92 -4.39 3.10
N VAL A 109 -22.45 -3.14 3.18
CA VAL A 109 -22.04 -2.51 4.43
C VAL A 109 -23.30 -2.10 5.20
N ALA A 110 -23.50 -2.71 6.37
CA ALA A 110 -24.65 -2.39 7.20
C ALA A 110 -24.67 -0.89 7.53
N ARG A 111 -25.77 -0.21 7.16
CA ARG A 111 -26.00 1.17 7.59
C ARG A 111 -26.08 1.19 9.12
N PRO A 112 -25.22 1.96 9.83
CA PRO A 112 -25.32 2.07 11.27
C PRO A 112 -26.73 2.58 11.63
N ARG A 113 -27.48 1.75 12.36
CA ARG A 113 -28.79 2.13 12.90
C ARG A 113 -28.49 3.01 14.11
N GLY A 114 -28.77 4.31 13.95
CA GLY A 114 -28.64 5.32 15.00
C GLY A 114 -29.70 5.15 16.08
#